data_AF-A0A3D3G2V0-F1
#
_entry.id   AF-A0A3D3G2V0-F1
#
_cell.length_a   1.000
_cell.length_b   1.000
_cell.length_c   1.000
_cell.angle_alpha   90.00
_cell.angle_beta   90.00
_cell.angle_gamma   90.00
#
_symmetry.space_group_name_H-M   'P 1'
#
loop_
_entity.id
_entity.type
_entity.pdbx_description
1 polymer ?
#
loop_
_entity_poly.entity_id
_entity_poly.type
_entity_poly.pdbx_seq_one_letter_code
_entity_poly.pdbx_strand_id
1 'polypeptide(L)'
;INAPLAPMSQATGSLLVSALASLLLVPFIYEHIPTAIPGTKTIIGFLFTLIMSSIVAMLCYFWLIKRLNASTVSLSNVITPVLALILGATLNNEQIGSHAFAGVSVVMFGIVLYFWKDWHSQYRAKKY
;
A
#
# COMPACT_ATOMS: atom_id res chain seq x y z
N ILE A 1 17.63 -14.47 -3.90
CA ILE A 1 18.45 -13.39 -3.31
C ILE A 1 18.31 -13.52 -1.80
N ASN A 2 19.17 -14.33 -1.16
CA ASN A 2 19.18 -14.55 0.29
C ASN A 2 20.29 -13.69 0.90
N ALA A 3 20.11 -12.36 0.89
CA ALA A 3 20.95 -11.50 1.71
C ALA A 3 20.47 -11.64 3.15
N PRO A 4 21.33 -11.93 4.15
CA PRO A 4 20.96 -12.01 5.56
C PRO A 4 20.76 -10.61 6.16
N LEU A 5 20.03 -9.75 5.45
CA LEU A 5 19.69 -8.41 5.89
C LEU A 5 18.41 -8.52 6.69
N ALA A 6 18.47 -8.13 7.96
CA ALA A 6 17.28 -7.94 8.76
C ALA A 6 16.31 -7.05 7.94
N PRO A 7 15.02 -7.41 7.79
CA PRO A 7 14.04 -6.65 7.01
C PRO A 7 14.02 -5.15 7.34
N MET A 8 14.34 -4.82 8.60
CA MET A 8 14.52 -3.46 9.08
C MET A 8 15.68 -2.71 8.41
N SER A 9 16.82 -3.35 8.19
CA SER A 9 18.00 -2.76 7.53
C SER A 9 17.70 -2.40 6.07
N GLN A 10 16.96 -3.26 5.37
CA GLN A 10 16.54 -2.99 3.99
C GLN A 10 15.54 -1.82 3.91
N ALA A 11 14.55 -1.78 4.82
CA ALA A 11 13.59 -0.68 4.89
C ALA A 11 14.29 0.66 5.19
N THR A 12 15.19 0.68 6.17
CA THR A 12 15.95 1.90 6.51
C THR A 12 16.87 2.35 5.37
N GLY A 13 17.58 1.40 4.73
CA GLY A 13 18.46 1.72 3.60
C GLY A 13 17.69 2.30 2.41
N SER A 14 16.55 1.70 2.05
CA SER A 14 15.70 2.22 0.97
C SER A 14 15.09 3.59 1.29
N LEU A 15 14.68 3.83 2.54
CA LEU A 15 14.19 5.14 2.98
C LEU A 15 15.28 6.23 2.89
N LEU A 16 16.49 5.93 3.34
CA LEU A 16 17.61 6.89 3.27
C LEU A 16 17.98 7.22 1.82
N VAL A 17 18.12 6.20 0.97
CA VAL A 17 18.41 6.41 -0.45
C VAL A 17 17.29 7.20 -1.13
N SER A 18 16.03 6.89 -0.83
CA SER A 18 14.87 7.63 -1.39
C SER A 18 14.84 9.08 -0.90
N ALA A 19 15.17 9.34 0.37
CA ALA A 19 15.24 10.69 0.91
C ALA A 19 16.35 11.51 0.22
N LEU A 20 17.53 10.92 0.04
CA LEU A 20 18.63 11.56 -0.69
C LEU A 20 18.29 11.81 -2.16
N ALA A 21 17.66 10.84 -2.83
CA ALA A 21 17.20 11.01 -4.20
C ALA A 21 16.13 12.09 -4.33
N SER A 22 15.24 12.21 -3.33
CA SER A 22 14.23 13.28 -3.27
C SER A 22 14.88 14.67 -3.19
N LEU A 23 16.00 14.82 -2.48
CA LEU A 23 16.75 16.08 -2.45
C LEU A 23 17.28 16.48 -3.83
N LEU A 24 17.61 15.52 -4.70
CA LEU A 24 18.03 15.80 -6.07
C LEU A 24 16.89 16.34 -6.95
N LEU A 25 15.63 16.11 -6.57
CA LEU A 25 14.45 16.64 -7.26
C LEU A 25 14.13 18.09 -6.85
N VAL A 26 14.58 18.54 -5.68
CA VAL A 26 14.37 19.91 -5.16
C VAL A 26 14.69 21.02 -6.17
N PRO A 27 15.82 21.02 -6.91
CA PRO A 27 16.10 22.07 -7.89
C PRO A 27 15.09 22.14 -9.04
N PHE A 28 14.41 21.03 -9.38
CA PHE A 28 13.40 21.01 -10.44
C PHE A 28 12.02 21.51 -10.00
N ILE A 29 11.75 21.56 -8.69
CA ILE A 29 10.46 21.99 -8.13
C ILE A 29 10.57 23.33 -7.39
N TYR A 30 11.70 24.03 -7.51
CA TYR A 30 12.03 25.21 -6.72
C TYR A 30 10.95 26.32 -6.81
N GLU A 31 10.36 26.52 -8.00
CA GLU A 31 9.29 27.50 -8.22
C GLU A 31 7.98 27.19 -7.47
N HIS A 32 7.78 25.93 -7.05
CA HIS A 32 6.57 25.46 -6.39
C HIS A 32 6.76 25.24 -4.88
N ILE A 33 7.92 25.65 -4.33
CA ILE A 33 8.18 25.50 -2.90
C ILE A 33 7.23 26.42 -2.11
N PRO A 34 6.44 25.89 -1.16
CA PRO A 34 5.55 26.70 -0.34
C PRO A 34 6.34 27.74 0.44
N THR A 35 5.97 29.02 0.29
CA THR A 35 6.59 30.15 1.01
C THR A 35 6.08 30.29 2.45
N ALA A 36 5.01 29.57 2.80
CA ALA A 36 4.42 29.56 4.14
C ALA A 36 4.47 28.16 4.74
N ILE A 37 4.75 28.08 6.04
CA ILE A 37 4.68 26.84 6.79
C ILE A 37 3.21 26.40 6.84
N PRO A 38 2.89 25.13 6.52
CA PRO A 38 1.53 24.63 6.56
C PRO A 38 0.94 24.76 7.98
N GLY A 39 -0.36 25.08 8.05
CA GLY A 39 -1.04 25.26 9.33
C GLY A 39 -1.02 24.02 10.22
N THR A 40 -1.25 24.20 11.52
CA THR A 40 -1.16 23.13 12.54
C THR A 40 -1.99 21.88 12.19
N LYS A 41 -3.16 22.05 11.58
CA LYS A 41 -4.03 20.94 11.15
C LYS A 41 -3.36 20.04 10.11
N THR A 42 -2.67 20.63 9.13
CA THR A 42 -1.95 19.89 8.08
C THR A 42 -0.77 19.14 8.66
N ILE A 43 -0.02 19.75 9.59
CA ILE A 43 1.10 19.09 10.28
C ILE A 43 0.59 17.89 11.09
N ILE A 44 -0.49 18.06 11.85
CA ILE A 44 -1.09 16.95 12.62
C ILE A 44 -1.58 15.84 11.69
N GLY A 45 -2.28 16.17 10.61
CA GLY A 45 -2.76 15.18 9.63
C GLY A 45 -1.61 14.43 8.94
N PHE A 46 -0.53 15.14 8.61
CA PHE A 46 0.68 14.54 8.05
C PHE A 46 1.34 13.58 9.04
N LEU A 47 1.56 14.01 10.30
CA LEU A 47 2.14 13.17 11.34
C LEU A 47 1.27 11.94 11.64
N PHE A 48 -0.04 12.13 11.73
CA PHE A 48 -0.99 11.04 11.93
C PHE A 48 -0.87 10.00 10.81
N THR A 49 -0.92 10.45 9.55
CA THR A 49 -0.83 9.58 8.37
C THR A 49 0.52 8.86 8.31
N LEU A 50 1.61 9.58 8.58
CA LEU A 50 2.97 9.05 8.60
C LEU A 50 3.12 7.94 9.65
N ILE A 51 2.61 8.14 10.86
CA ILE A 51 2.69 7.14 11.93
C ILE A 51 1.80 5.94 11.65
N MET A 52 0.54 6.18 11.25
CA MET A 52 -0.43 5.09 11.02
C MET A 52 -0.07 4.23 9.80
N SER A 53 0.26 4.86 8.68
CA SER A 53 0.57 4.15 7.44
C SER A 53 1.92 3.43 7.48
N SER A 54 2.86 3.87 8.31
CA SER A 54 4.20 3.27 8.39
C SER A 54 4.33 2.33 9.59
N ILE A 55 4.38 2.88 10.81
CA ILE A 55 4.74 2.12 12.01
C ILE A 55 3.62 1.15 12.38
N VAL A 56 2.38 1.65 12.51
CA VAL A 56 1.26 0.84 12.96
C VAL A 56 0.93 -0.24 11.94
N ALA A 57 0.82 0.12 10.66
CA ALA A 57 0.59 -0.83 9.58
C ALA A 57 1.67 -1.93 9.54
N MET A 58 2.95 -1.57 9.70
CA MET A 58 4.04 -2.55 9.66
C MET A 58 4.05 -3.48 10.89
N LEU A 59 3.74 -2.95 12.09
CA LEU A 59 3.57 -3.78 13.29
C LEU A 59 2.42 -4.77 13.13
N CYS A 60 1.27 -4.30 12.63
CA CYS A 60 0.13 -5.15 12.31
C CYS A 60 0.51 -6.20 11.26
N TYR A 61 1.22 -5.82 10.19
CA TYR A 61 1.68 -6.74 9.16
C TYR A 61 2.59 -7.84 9.74
N PHE A 62 3.60 -7.47 10.53
CA PHE A 62 4.49 -8.45 11.15
C PHE A 62 3.79 -9.34 12.17
N TRP A 63 2.78 -8.83 12.88
CA TRP A 63 1.95 -9.65 13.75
C TRP A 63 1.07 -10.62 12.95
N LEU A 64 0.52 -10.15 11.83
CA LEU A 64 -0.38 -10.87 10.95
C LEU A 64 0.32 -12.06 10.25
N ILE A 65 1.50 -11.84 9.66
CA ILE A 65 2.24 -12.90 8.96
C ILE A 65 2.73 -14.01 9.91
N LYS A 66 2.87 -13.73 11.21
CA LYS A 66 3.24 -14.75 12.20
C LYS A 66 2.08 -15.69 12.55
N ARG A 67 0.83 -15.32 12.25
CA ARG A 67 -0.39 -16.05 12.65
C ARG A 67 -1.16 -16.63 11.48
N LEU A 68 -0.77 -16.32 10.25
CA LEU A 68 -1.54 -16.67 9.05
C LEU A 68 -0.68 -17.37 8.01
N ASN A 69 -1.28 -18.36 7.35
CA ASN A 69 -0.69 -19.05 6.22
C ASN A 69 -0.61 -18.12 4.99
N ALA A 70 0.27 -18.43 4.04
CA ALA A 70 0.52 -17.62 2.83
C ALA A 70 -0.76 -17.22 2.06
N SER A 71 -1.79 -18.07 2.07
CA SER A 71 -3.07 -17.80 1.43
C SER A 71 -3.80 -16.57 2.00
N THR A 72 -3.72 -16.31 3.31
CA THR A 72 -4.43 -15.17 3.91
C THR A 72 -3.69 -13.85 3.69
N VAL A 73 -2.36 -13.90 3.59
CA VAL A 73 -1.55 -12.72 3.22
C VAL A 73 -1.91 -12.28 1.80
N SER A 74 -2.12 -13.23 0.89
CA SER A 74 -2.55 -12.94 -0.48
C SER A 74 -3.96 -12.32 -0.53
N LEU A 75 -4.87 -12.76 0.34
CA LEU A 75 -6.22 -12.18 0.47
C LEU A 75 -6.18 -10.70 0.91
N SER A 76 -5.20 -10.30 1.71
CA SER A 76 -5.00 -8.90 2.12
C SER A 76 -4.82 -7.97 0.93
N ASN A 77 -4.14 -8.41 -0.13
CA ASN A 77 -3.95 -7.62 -1.35
C ASN A 77 -5.26 -7.39 -2.11
N VAL A 78 -6.23 -8.30 -1.96
CA VAL A 78 -7.56 -8.19 -2.59
C VAL A 78 -8.49 -7.31 -1.78
N ILE A 79 -8.45 -7.42 -0.45
CA ILE A 79 -9.32 -6.68 0.46
C ILE A 79 -8.93 -5.19 0.51
N THR A 80 -7.64 -4.86 0.43
CA THR A 80 -7.12 -3.49 0.54
C THR A 80 -7.79 -2.49 -0.42
N PRO A 81 -7.85 -2.72 -1.75
CA PRO A 81 -8.51 -1.78 -2.68
C PRO A 81 -10.02 -1.66 -2.41
N VAL A 82 -10.69 -2.74 -2.01
CA VAL A 82 -12.12 -2.72 -1.68
C VAL A 82 -12.37 -1.85 -0.44
N LEU A 83 -11.59 -2.03 0.63
CA LEU A 83 -11.68 -1.20 1.83
C LEU A 83 -11.35 0.27 1.53
N ALA A 84 -10.34 0.54 0.70
CA ALA A 84 -9.98 1.90 0.32
C ALA A 84 -11.16 2.63 -0.35
N LEU A 85 -11.89 1.96 -1.23
CA LEU A 85 -13.08 2.52 -1.90
C LEU A 85 -14.24 2.75 -0.94
N ILE A 86 -14.51 1.78 -0.06
CA ILE A 86 -15.58 1.92 0.95
C ILE A 86 -15.27 3.09 1.87
N LEU A 87 -14.02 3.19 2.36
CA LEU A 87 -13.58 4.28 3.23
C LEU A 87 -13.58 5.62 2.50
N GLY A 88 -13.15 5.68 1.23
CA GLY A 88 -13.22 6.90 0.41
C GLY A 88 -14.65 7.38 0.20
N ALA A 89 -15.56 6.48 -0.17
CA ALA A 89 -16.97 6.82 -0.38
C ALA A 89 -17.66 7.28 0.92
N THR A 90 -17.34 6.66 2.06
CA THR A 90 -17.99 6.95 3.36
C THR A 90 -17.38 8.13 4.10
N LEU A 91 -16.05 8.26 4.13
CA LEU A 91 -15.34 9.31 4.86
C LEU A 91 -15.12 10.58 4.01
N ASN A 92 -14.86 10.43 2.70
CA ASN A 92 -14.62 11.55 1.80
C ASN A 92 -15.89 12.03 1.08
N ASN A 93 -17.04 11.35 1.26
CA ASN A 93 -18.30 11.59 0.53
C ASN A 93 -18.11 11.63 -0.99
N GLU A 94 -17.15 10.86 -1.52
CA GLU A 94 -16.94 10.80 -2.97
C GLU A 94 -18.12 10.10 -3.63
N GLN A 95 -18.79 10.79 -4.55
CA GLN A 95 -19.75 10.16 -5.43
C GLN A 95 -18.99 9.20 -6.34
N ILE A 96 -19.23 7.91 -6.18
CA ILE A 96 -18.63 6.86 -7.00
C ILE A 96 -19.17 7.01 -8.42
N GLY A 97 -18.47 7.79 -9.24
CA GLY A 97 -18.79 8.00 -10.64
C GLY A 97 -18.57 6.73 -11.46
N SER A 98 -19.13 6.72 -12.68
CA SER A 98 -18.99 5.59 -13.63
C SER A 98 -17.52 5.20 -13.89
N HIS A 99 -16.60 6.16 -13.82
CA HIS A 99 -15.17 5.95 -14.03
C HIS A 99 -14.52 5.21 -12.86
N ALA A 100 -14.94 5.51 -11.63
CA ALA A 100 -14.48 4.77 -10.45
C ALA A 100 -14.91 3.31 -10.57
N PHE A 101 -16.17 3.04 -10.93
CA PHE A 101 -16.68 1.68 -11.13
C PHE A 101 -15.91 0.90 -12.20
N ALA A 102 -15.56 1.55 -13.32
CA ALA A 102 -14.71 0.95 -14.34
C ALA A 102 -13.31 0.59 -13.78
N GLY A 103 -12.70 1.49 -13.01
CA GLY A 103 -11.42 1.23 -12.33
C GLY A 103 -11.49 0.04 -11.36
N VAL A 104 -12.54 -0.02 -10.52
CA VAL A 104 -12.77 -1.16 -9.62
C VAL A 104 -12.88 -2.47 -10.39
N SER A 105 -13.62 -2.45 -11.50
CA SER A 105 -13.82 -3.63 -12.34
C SER A 105 -12.51 -4.14 -12.93
N VAL A 106 -11.63 -3.23 -13.38
CA VAL A 106 -10.30 -3.58 -13.90
C VAL A 106 -9.41 -4.16 -12.80
N VAL A 107 -9.38 -3.56 -11.60
CA VAL A 107 -8.60 -4.07 -10.47
C VAL A 107 -9.08 -5.47 -10.06
N MET A 108 -10.39 -5.64 -9.92
CA MET A 108 -10.99 -6.95 -9.61
C MET A 108 -10.65 -8.00 -10.66
N PHE A 109 -10.70 -7.64 -11.95
CA PHE A 109 -10.33 -8.53 -13.03
C PHE A 109 -8.84 -8.94 -12.97
N GLY A 110 -7.94 -7.99 -12.73
CA GLY A 110 -6.52 -8.28 -12.56
C GLY A 110 -6.23 -9.23 -11.40
N ILE A 111 -6.95 -9.07 -10.28
CA ILE A 111 -6.86 -9.97 -9.13
C ILE A 111 -7.32 -11.39 -9.50
N VAL A 112 -8.45 -11.53 -10.19
CA VAL A 112 -8.95 -12.84 -10.63
C VAL A 112 -7.92 -13.54 -11.52
N LEU A 113 -7.32 -12.81 -12.47
CA LEU A 113 -6.26 -13.36 -13.32
C LEU A 113 -5.01 -13.77 -12.54
N TYR A 114 -4.60 -12.97 -11.55
CA TYR A 114 -3.46 -13.29 -10.70
C TYR A 114 -3.66 -14.61 -9.93
N PHE A 115 -4.84 -14.80 -9.32
CA PHE A 115 -5.15 -16.02 -8.58
C PHE A 115 -5.56 -17.20 -9.46
N TRP A 116 -5.87 -16.99 -10.74
CA TRP A 116 -6.25 -18.06 -11.66
C TRP A 116 -5.19 -19.16 -11.72
N LYS A 117 -3.90 -18.79 -11.74
CA LYS A 117 -2.80 -19.75 -11.83
C LYS A 117 -2.68 -20.60 -10.56
N ASP A 118 -2.81 -19.97 -9.39
CA ASP A 118 -2.78 -20.67 -8.11
C ASP A 118 -3.98 -21.60 -7.93
N TRP A 119 -5.18 -21.15 -8.33
CA TRP A 119 -6.38 -21.97 -8.32
C TRP A 119 -6.23 -23.20 -9.22
N HIS A 120 -5.72 -23.00 -10.45
CA HIS A 120 -5.56 -24.08 -11.42
C HIS A 120 -4.46 -25.08 -11.04
N SER A 121 -3.42 -24.62 -10.34
CA SER A 121 -2.35 -25.47 -9.78
C SER A 121 -2.88 -26.35 -8.62
N GLN A 122 -3.62 -25.74 -7.68
CA GLN A 122 -4.22 -26.44 -6.53
C GLN A 122 -5.25 -27.50 -6.98
N TYR A 123 -6.07 -27.20 -8.00
CA TYR A 123 -7.05 -28.15 -8.55
C TYR A 123 -6.41 -29.36 -9.24
N ARG A 124 -5.23 -29.21 -9.85
CA ARG A 124 -4.48 -30.33 -10.44
C ARG A 124 -3.79 -31.20 -9.39
N ALA A 125 -3.28 -30.59 -8.32
CA ALA A 125 -2.62 -31.31 -7.22
C ALA A 125 -3.59 -32.19 -6.40
N LYS A 126 -4.88 -31.85 -6.36
CA LYS A 126 -5.91 -32.64 -5.65
C LYS A 126 -6.44 -33.84 -6.43
N LYS A 127 -6.02 -34.01 -7.70
CA LYS A 127 -6.52 -35.05 -8.63
C LYS A 127 -5.51 -36.20 -8.84
N TYR A 128 -4.38 -36.18 -8.15
CA TYR A 128 -3.39 -37.26 -8.05
C TYR A 128 -3.17 -37.59 -6.57
#